data_AF-A0A8E2ARC0-F1
#
_entry.id   AF-A0A8E2ARC0-F1
#
_cell.length_a   1.000
_cell.length_b   1.000
_cell.length_c   1.000
_cell.angle_alpha   90.00
_cell.angle_beta   90.00
_cell.angle_gamma   90.00
#
_symmetry.space_group_name_H-M   'P 1'
#
loop_
_entity.id
_entity.type
_entity.pdbx_description
1 polymer ?
#
loop_
_entity_poly.entity_id
_entity_poly.type
_entity_poly.pdbx_seq_one_letter_code
_entity_poly.pdbx_strand_id
1 'polypeptide(L)'
;MASGYGVNGGVPRCFVYWQEFQKCYAQTDVPLQCRPQADDYLECLHHTKEIARAKAVKAEFVKKAEHQAHEGRKAADILADGVIVGVGLIQRE
;
A
#
# COMPACT_ATOMS: atom_id res chain seq x y z
N MET A 1 -15.51 -8.88 24.52
CA MET A 1 -14.99 -8.82 23.14
C MET A 1 -14.49 -7.40 22.88
N ALA A 2 -13.17 -7.19 22.72
CA ALA A 2 -12.57 -5.89 22.38
C ALA A 2 -12.43 -5.68 20.85
N SER A 3 -13.27 -6.38 20.08
CA SER A 3 -13.35 -6.28 18.62
C SER A 3 -13.74 -4.86 18.22
N GLY A 4 -12.76 -4.05 17.78
CA GLY A 4 -12.99 -2.67 17.37
C GLY A 4 -12.18 -1.61 18.11
N TYR A 5 -11.30 -1.98 19.04
CA TYR A 5 -10.40 -1.04 19.71
C TYR A 5 -8.95 -1.22 19.25
N GLY A 6 -8.27 -0.11 18.96
CA GLY A 6 -6.85 -0.05 18.68
C GLY A 6 -6.00 -0.07 19.95
N VAL A 7 -4.68 -0.12 19.77
CA VAL A 7 -3.69 -0.22 20.87
C VAL A 7 -3.83 0.92 21.89
N ASN A 8 -4.24 2.11 21.44
CA ASN A 8 -4.42 3.29 22.28
C ASN A 8 -5.87 3.47 22.79
N GLY A 9 -6.73 2.45 22.67
CA GLY A 9 -8.13 2.52 23.07
C GLY A 9 -9.05 3.32 22.13
N GLY A 10 -8.50 3.89 21.06
CA GLY A 10 -9.27 4.55 19.99
C GLY A 10 -9.73 3.59 18.89
N VAL A 11 -10.35 4.15 17.85
CA VAL A 11 -10.76 3.39 16.66
C VAL A 11 -9.51 2.93 15.89
N PRO A 12 -9.36 1.63 15.55
CA PRO A 12 -8.18 1.15 14.83
C PRO A 12 -8.17 1.64 13.38
N ARG A 13 -6.97 1.74 12.79
CA ARG A 13 -6.75 2.28 11.44
C ARG A 13 -7.67 1.69 10.36
N CYS A 14 -7.91 0.39 10.39
CA CYS A 14 -8.72 -0.32 9.39
C CYS A 14 -10.19 -0.52 9.77
N PHE A 15 -10.68 0.18 10.79
CA PHE A 15 -12.06 -0.01 11.28
C PHE A 15 -13.13 0.34 10.26
N VAL A 16 -12.90 1.36 9.43
CA VAL A 16 -13.86 1.79 8.40
C VAL A 16 -14.11 0.66 7.39
N TYR A 17 -13.05 0.00 6.91
CA TYR A 17 -13.18 -1.14 5.99
C TYR A 17 -13.87 -2.34 6.66
N TRP A 18 -13.61 -2.57 7.94
CA TRP A 18 -14.33 -3.59 8.71
C TRP A 18 -15.83 -3.28 8.80
N GLN A 19 -16.21 -2.02 9.04
CA GLN A 19 -17.60 -1.60 9.09
C GLN A 19 -18.31 -1.81 7.74
N GLU A 20 -17.66 -1.50 6.62
CA GLU A 20 -18.22 -1.73 5.29
C GLU A 20 -18.39 -3.22 4.98
N PHE A 21 -17.42 -4.05 5.37
CA PHE A 21 -17.57 -5.51 5.27
C PHE A 21 -18.73 -6.02 6.12
N GLN A 22 -18.84 -5.58 7.38
CA GLN A 22 -19.92 -5.96 8.28
C GLN A 22 -21.29 -5.53 7.75
N LYS A 23 -21.39 -4.32 7.19
CA LYS A 23 -22.60 -3.81 6.57
C LYS A 23 -23.05 -4.69 5.40
N CYS A 24 -22.13 -5.06 4.51
CA CYS A 24 -22.43 -5.97 3.42
C CYS A 24 -22.85 -7.35 3.95
N TYR A 25 -22.06 -7.91 4.86
CA TYR A 25 -22.28 -9.27 5.38
C TYR A 25 -23.60 -9.41 6.13
N ALA A 26 -24.04 -8.37 6.84
CA ALA A 26 -25.32 -8.35 7.53
C ALA A 26 -26.54 -8.22 6.59
N GLN A 27 -26.33 -7.82 5.33
CA GLN A 27 -27.39 -7.55 4.35
C GLN A 27 -27.56 -8.66 3.31
N THR A 28 -26.72 -9.69 3.31
CA THR A 28 -26.75 -10.77 2.30
C THR A 28 -26.77 -12.15 2.95
N ASP A 29 -27.53 -13.07 2.36
CA ASP A 29 -27.48 -14.50 2.67
C ASP A 29 -26.34 -15.23 1.93
N VAL A 30 -25.65 -14.53 1.02
CA VAL A 30 -24.54 -15.06 0.21
C VAL A 30 -23.23 -14.34 0.55
N PRO A 31 -22.46 -14.84 1.54
CA PRO A 31 -21.22 -14.23 2.01
C PRO A 31 -20.20 -13.89 0.92
N LEU A 32 -20.17 -14.66 -0.16
CA LEU A 32 -19.23 -14.49 -1.26
C LEU A 32 -19.41 -13.15 -1.99
N GLN A 33 -20.61 -12.55 -1.94
CA GLN A 33 -20.87 -11.25 -2.55
C GLN A 33 -20.11 -10.11 -1.86
N CYS A 34 -19.75 -10.27 -0.59
CA CYS A 34 -19.00 -9.27 0.19
C CYS A 34 -17.48 -9.42 0.09
N ARG A 35 -17.01 -10.22 -0.87
CA ARG A 35 -15.58 -10.44 -1.11
C ARG A 35 -14.81 -9.15 -1.42
N PRO A 36 -15.33 -8.18 -2.20
CA PRO A 36 -14.62 -6.92 -2.43
C PRO A 36 -14.32 -6.16 -1.13
N GLN A 37 -15.29 -6.04 -0.23
CA GLN A 37 -15.13 -5.37 1.06
C GLN A 37 -14.18 -6.15 2.00
N ALA A 38 -14.23 -7.48 1.96
CA ALA A 38 -13.30 -8.33 2.68
C ALA A 38 -11.86 -8.15 2.17
N ASP A 39 -11.68 -8.09 0.85
CA ASP A 39 -10.38 -7.89 0.22
C ASP A 39 -9.79 -6.51 0.57
N ASP A 40 -10.61 -5.46 0.66
CA ASP A 40 -10.17 -4.12 1.09
C ASP A 40 -9.79 -4.08 2.57
N TYR A 41 -10.54 -4.77 3.44
CA TYR A 41 -10.18 -4.89 4.84
C TYR A 41 -8.84 -5.62 5.03
N LEU A 42 -8.63 -6.73 4.31
CA LEU A 42 -7.39 -7.49 4.33
C LEU A 42 -6.22 -6.73 3.69
N GLU A 43 -6.47 -5.96 2.63
CA GLU A 43 -5.47 -5.04 2.08
C GLU A 43 -5.04 -4.03 3.12
N CYS A 44 -5.99 -3.36 3.80
CA CYS A 44 -5.63 -2.38 4.82
C CYS A 44 -4.79 -3.00 5.94
N LEU A 45 -5.10 -4.23 6.38
CA LEU A 45 -4.37 -4.90 7.44
C LEU A 45 -2.94 -5.30 7.04
N HIS A 46 -2.74 -5.78 5.81
CA HIS A 46 -1.50 -6.45 5.42
C HIS A 46 -0.69 -5.73 4.35
N HIS A 47 -1.28 -4.76 3.66
CA HIS A 47 -0.67 -3.96 2.59
C HIS A 47 0.00 -4.79 1.48
N THR A 48 -0.49 -6.00 1.21
CA THR A 48 0.14 -6.92 0.26
C THR A 48 0.19 -6.33 -1.15
N LYS A 49 -0.93 -5.77 -1.61
CA LYS A 49 -1.06 -5.14 -2.94
C LYS A 49 -0.21 -3.87 -3.03
N GLU A 50 -0.25 -3.02 -2.00
CA GLU A 50 0.54 -1.78 -1.97
C GLU A 50 2.04 -2.05 -1.96
N ILE A 51 2.51 -2.99 -1.13
CA ILE A 51 3.93 -3.40 -1.09
C ILE A 51 4.36 -3.99 -2.44
N ALA A 52 3.52 -4.83 -3.07
CA ALA A 52 3.82 -5.39 -4.38
C ALA A 52 3.94 -4.30 -5.46
N ARG A 53 3.01 -3.33 -5.45
CA ARG A 53 3.04 -2.19 -6.36
C ARG A 53 4.28 -1.33 -6.14
N ALA A 54 4.61 -1.00 -4.88
CA ALA A 54 5.79 -0.22 -4.53
C ALA A 54 7.09 -0.91 -5.01
N LYS A 55 7.18 -2.23 -4.86
CA LYS A 55 8.31 -3.03 -5.40
C LYS A 55 8.39 -2.96 -6.93
N ALA A 56 7.27 -3.08 -7.63
CA ALA A 56 7.23 -2.98 -9.09
C ALA A 56 7.67 -1.58 -9.56
N VAL A 57 7.17 -0.51 -8.94
CA VAL A 57 7.57 0.87 -9.25
C VAL A 57 9.07 1.06 -9.00
N LYS A 58 9.59 0.55 -7.88
CA LYS A 58 11.02 0.62 -7.56
C LYS A 58 11.87 -0.13 -8.60
N ALA A 59 11.46 -1.33 -9.01
CA ALA A 59 12.18 -2.10 -10.01
C ALA A 59 12.24 -1.38 -11.37
N GLU A 60 11.13 -0.81 -11.82
CA GLU A 60 11.09 -0.03 -13.07
C GLU A 60 11.94 1.24 -12.99
N PHE A 61 11.99 1.88 -11.83
CA PHE A 61 12.86 3.02 -11.64
C PHE A 61 14.35 2.66 -11.69
N VAL A 62 14.76 1.58 -11.02
CA VAL A 62 16.15 1.11 -11.07
C VAL A 62 16.57 0.81 -12.51
N LYS A 63 15.73 0.10 -13.28
CA LYS A 63 15.99 -0.14 -14.71
C LYS A 63 16.17 1.15 -15.51
N LYS A 64 15.31 2.15 -15.29
CA LYS A 64 15.41 3.45 -15.96
C LYS A 64 16.66 4.23 -15.54
N ALA A 65 17.02 4.19 -14.26
CA ALA A 65 18.22 4.82 -13.75
C ALA A 65 19.49 4.20 -14.34
N GLU A 66 19.56 2.86 -14.45
CA GLU A 66 20.65 2.15 -15.10
C GLU A 66 20.78 2.51 -16.58
N HIS A 67 19.66 2.57 -17.32
CA HIS A 67 19.66 3.01 -18.72
C HIS A 67 20.17 4.45 -18.88
N GLN A 68 19.69 5.37 -18.05
CA GLN A 68 20.08 6.78 -18.09
C GLN A 68 21.55 7.00 -17.68
N ALA A 69 22.06 6.20 -16.74
CA ALA A 69 23.47 6.22 -16.37
C ALA A 69 24.36 5.74 -17.54
N HIS A 70 23.93 4.72 -18.29
CA HIS A 70 24.63 4.27 -19.49
C HIS A 70 24.57 5.31 -20.64
N GLU A 71 23.53 6.14 -20.69
CA GLU A 71 23.39 7.26 -21.60
C GLU A 71 24.14 8.54 -21.14
N GLY A 72 24.90 8.47 -20.04
CA GLY A 72 25.78 9.55 -19.60
C GLY A 72 25.13 10.64 -18.73
N ARG A 73 23.91 10.44 -18.21
CA ARG A 73 23.35 11.33 -17.19
C ARG A 73 24.10 11.18 -15.87
N LYS A 74 24.43 12.30 -15.22
CA LYS A 74 25.12 12.30 -13.93
C LYS A 74 24.20 11.74 -12.85
N ALA A 75 24.72 10.85 -12.00
CA ALA A 75 23.97 10.23 -10.91
C ALA A 75 23.27 11.23 -9.98
N ALA A 76 23.81 12.46 -9.85
CA ALA A 76 23.21 13.56 -9.10
C ALA A 76 21.86 14.03 -9.69
N ASP A 77 21.71 14.05 -11.02
CA ASP A 77 20.47 14.48 -11.68
C ASP A 77 19.37 13.40 -11.54
N ILE A 78 19.76 12.13 -11.57
CA ILE A 78 18.86 10.97 -11.39
C ILE A 78 18.28 10.94 -9.96
N LEU A 79 19.08 11.32 -8.96
CA LEU A 79 18.66 11.42 -7.56
C LEU A 79 17.79 12.67 -7.31
N ALA A 80 18.08 13.79 -7.98
CA ALA A 80 17.32 15.03 -7.86
C ALA A 80 15.91 14.93 -8.49
N ASP A 81 15.75 14.19 -9.59
CA ASP A 81 14.46 13.91 -10.23
C ASP A 81 13.61 12.85 -9.50
N GLY A 82 14.17 12.18 -8.48
CA GLY A 82 13.61 11.00 -7.85
C GLY A 82 12.41 11.27 -6.93
N VAL A 83 11.20 11.31 -7.49
CA VAL A 83 9.90 11.24 -6.76
C VAL A 83 9.89 10.13 -5.69
N ILE A 84 10.68 9.07 -5.88
CA ILE A 84 10.81 7.90 -5.01
C ILE A 84 11.45 8.20 -3.65
N VAL A 85 12.35 9.20 -3.58
CA VAL A 85 12.91 9.69 -2.31
C VAL A 85 11.84 10.44 -1.52
N GLY A 86 10.99 11.21 -2.21
CA GLY A 86 9.86 11.94 -1.61
C GLY A 86 8.74 11.03 -1.08
N VAL A 87 8.60 9.81 -1.61
CA VAL A 87 7.60 8.81 -1.19
C VAL A 87 8.19 7.78 -0.20
N GLY A 88 9.47 7.91 0.18
CA GLY A 88 10.08 7.07 1.22
C GLY A 88 10.38 5.62 0.83
N LEU A 89 10.50 5.32 -0.46
CA LEU A 89 10.72 3.95 -0.96
C LEU A 89 12.21 3.51 -0.94
N ILE A 90 13.10 4.41 -0.53
CA ILE A 90 14.52 4.19 -0.26
C ILE A 90 14.86 4.91 1.05
N GLN A 91 15.50 4.24 2.00
CA GLN A 91 16.08 4.90 3.18
C GLN A 91 17.28 5.73 2.73
N ARG A 92 17.26 7.03 3.03
CA ARG A 92 18.47 7.85 3.03
C ARG A 92 19.24 7.50 4.30
N GLU A 93 20.47 7.02 4.15
CA GLU A 93 21.45 7.01 5.26
C GLU A 93 21.73 8.45 5.72
#